data_AF-A0A6J2ED68-F1
#
_entry.id   AF-A0A6J2ED68-F1
#
_cell.length_a   1.000
_cell.length_b   1.000
_cell.length_c   1.000
_cell.angle_alpha   90.00
_cell.angle_beta   90.00
_cell.angle_gamma   90.00
#
_symmetry.space_group_name_H-M   'P 1'
#
loop_
_entity.id
_entity.type
_entity.pdbx_description
1 polymer ?
#
loop_
_entity_poly.entity_id
_entity_poly.type
_entity_poly.pdbx_seq_one_letter_code
_entity_poly.pdbx_strand_id
1 'polypeptide(L)'
;MEKAEVLLCGSDTSTPGATGRRGVGDMAKQYIEKGLLVPDHVITRLMMSELENRRSEPWLLDGFPRTLVQAEALDKICELDLVITLNIPFETLKDRLSRRWIHPHSGRVYNLDFNPPHVHGIDDITGEPLVQQEDDKPEAVAARLRQYKDVAKPVIELYKSRGVLHQFSGTETNKIWPYVYTLFSNKITPIQSKEAY
;
A
#
# COMPACT_ATOMS: atom_id res chain seq x y z
N MET A 1 4.88 2.63 6.34
CA MET A 1 3.42 2.51 6.53
C MET A 1 3.10 1.03 6.44
N GLU A 2 2.61 0.38 7.49
CA GLU A 2 1.92 -0.91 7.33
C GLU A 2 0.56 -0.59 6.71
N LYS A 3 0.56 -0.47 5.40
CA LYS A 3 -0.61 -0.49 4.56
C LYS A 3 -0.35 -1.63 3.60
N ALA A 4 -1.25 -2.57 3.58
CA ALA A 4 -1.26 -3.63 2.61
C ALA A 4 -2.74 -3.92 2.38
N GLU A 5 -3.41 -2.99 1.70
CA GLU A 5 -4.51 -3.38 0.84
C GLU A 5 -3.85 -4.06 -0.33
N VAL A 6 -3.74 -5.38 -0.24
CA VAL A 6 -3.19 -6.23 -1.29
C VAL A 6 -4.34 -6.64 -2.16
N LEU A 7 -4.26 -6.23 -3.42
CA LEU A 7 -5.26 -6.51 -4.41
C LEU A 7 -4.65 -7.39 -5.50
N LEU A 8 -5.20 -8.60 -5.69
CA LEU A 8 -4.86 -9.46 -6.82
C LEU A 8 -5.94 -9.41 -7.88
N CYS A 9 -5.52 -9.26 -9.13
CA CYS A 9 -6.36 -9.31 -10.32
C CYS A 9 -5.86 -10.41 -11.26
N GLY A 10 -6.74 -11.33 -11.64
CA GLY A 10 -6.53 -12.32 -12.70
C GLY A 10 -6.63 -11.69 -14.08
N SER A 11 -5.71 -12.08 -14.97
CA SER A 11 -5.61 -11.56 -16.34
C SER A 11 -6.81 -11.96 -17.22
N ASP A 12 -7.45 -11.00 -17.88
CA ASP A 12 -8.46 -11.27 -18.91
C ASP A 12 -8.05 -10.65 -20.25
N THR A 13 -8.02 -11.48 -21.30
CA THR A 13 -7.46 -11.18 -22.62
C THR A 13 -8.51 -10.56 -23.55
N SER A 14 -8.42 -9.25 -23.80
CA SER A 14 -8.96 -8.63 -25.02
C SER A 14 -8.40 -7.20 -25.24
N THR A 15 -7.94 -6.92 -26.48
CA THR A 15 -7.26 -5.70 -26.98
C THR A 15 -8.17 -4.90 -27.96
N PRO A 16 -7.83 -3.66 -28.43
CA PRO A 16 -6.66 -2.80 -28.18
C PRO A 16 -6.94 -1.30 -27.86
N GLY A 17 -5.93 -0.59 -27.33
CA GLY A 17 -5.65 0.82 -27.64
C GLY A 17 -5.30 1.74 -26.44
N ALA A 18 -4.02 2.11 -26.27
CA ALA A 18 -3.63 3.20 -25.36
C ALA A 18 -2.52 4.09 -25.96
N THR A 19 -2.83 5.37 -26.16
CA THR A 19 -1.89 6.45 -26.46
C THR A 19 -2.08 7.57 -25.43
N GLY A 20 -1.16 7.71 -24.47
CA GLY A 20 -1.31 8.76 -23.44
C GLY A 20 -0.19 8.95 -22.41
N ARG A 21 1.07 8.62 -22.71
CA ARG A 21 2.16 8.62 -21.70
C ARG A 21 2.60 9.97 -21.13
N ARG A 22 2.31 11.12 -21.76
CA ARG A 22 3.03 12.38 -21.47
C ARG A 22 2.27 13.45 -20.69
N GLY A 23 1.02 13.20 -20.25
CA GLY A 23 0.22 14.23 -19.58
C GLY A 23 0.07 14.07 -18.07
N VAL A 24 -0.08 12.83 -17.58
CA VAL A 24 -0.61 12.60 -16.22
C VAL A 24 0.48 12.53 -15.15
N GLY A 25 1.63 11.94 -15.46
CA GLY A 25 2.79 11.93 -14.56
C GLY A 25 3.30 13.34 -14.25
N ASP A 26 3.34 14.20 -15.26
CA ASP A 26 3.74 15.60 -15.11
C ASP A 26 2.74 16.39 -14.26
N MET A 27 1.44 16.12 -14.39
CA MET A 27 0.43 16.72 -13.52
C MET A 27 0.64 16.35 -12.05
N ALA A 28 0.81 15.06 -11.74
CA ALA A 28 1.05 14.61 -10.36
C ALA A 28 2.34 15.25 -9.78
N LYS A 29 3.40 15.31 -10.60
CA LYS A 29 4.67 15.94 -10.24
C LYS A 29 4.49 17.43 -9.87
N GLN A 30 3.69 18.19 -10.62
CA GLN A 30 3.43 19.60 -10.32
C GLN A 30 2.72 19.82 -8.97
N TYR A 31 1.81 18.92 -8.56
CA TYR A 31 1.19 19.01 -7.23
C TYR A 31 2.25 18.73 -6.14
N ILE A 32 3.06 17.69 -6.32
CA ILE A 32 4.11 17.31 -5.36
C ILE A 32 5.15 18.43 -5.21
N GLU A 33 5.63 18.99 -6.31
CA GLU A 33 6.61 20.10 -6.31
C GLU A 33 6.07 21.37 -5.62
N LYS A 34 4.75 21.57 -5.65
CA LYS A 34 4.06 22.68 -4.96
C LYS A 34 3.69 22.35 -3.51
N GLY A 35 4.04 21.17 -3.01
CA GLY A 35 3.64 20.69 -1.68
C GLY A 35 2.12 20.49 -1.54
N LEU A 36 1.41 20.32 -2.65
CA LEU A 36 -0.04 20.11 -2.69
C LEU A 36 -0.38 18.63 -2.73
N LEU A 37 -1.50 18.27 -2.11
CA LEU A 37 -2.07 16.93 -2.23
C LEU A 37 -2.50 16.67 -3.67
N VAL A 38 -2.08 15.53 -4.22
CA VAL A 38 -2.49 15.09 -5.55
C VAL A 38 -3.98 14.70 -5.49
N PRO A 39 -4.85 15.31 -6.32
CA PRO A 39 -6.27 14.98 -6.31
C PRO A 39 -6.55 13.53 -6.72
N ASP A 40 -7.58 12.91 -6.13
CA ASP A 40 -7.93 11.51 -6.38
C ASP A 40 -8.16 11.18 -7.85
N HIS A 41 -8.75 12.09 -8.64
CA HIS A 41 -8.98 11.87 -10.06
C HIS A 41 -7.68 11.79 -10.88
N VAL A 42 -6.62 12.50 -10.45
CA VAL A 42 -5.29 12.42 -11.08
C VAL A 42 -4.66 11.08 -10.77
N ILE A 43 -4.72 10.63 -9.51
CA ILE A 43 -4.24 9.31 -9.07
C ILE A 43 -4.99 8.20 -9.82
N THR A 44 -6.32 8.30 -9.90
CA THR A 44 -7.17 7.32 -10.60
C THR A 44 -6.75 7.20 -12.06
N ARG A 45 -6.61 8.33 -12.78
CA ARG A 45 -6.21 8.33 -14.18
C ARG A 45 -4.82 7.72 -14.38
N LEU A 46 -3.87 8.04 -13.49
CA LEU A 46 -2.51 7.49 -13.53
C LEU A 46 -2.53 5.97 -13.36
N MET A 47 -3.25 5.49 -12.33
CA MET A 47 -3.35 4.05 -12.04
C MET A 47 -4.06 3.30 -13.16
N MET A 48 -5.20 3.77 -13.65
CA MET A 48 -5.93 3.10 -14.74
C MET A 48 -5.08 2.98 -16.00
N SER A 49 -4.34 4.04 -16.35
CA SER A 49 -3.45 4.02 -17.52
C SER A 49 -2.30 3.03 -17.36
N GLU A 50 -1.76 2.82 -16.16
CA GLU A 50 -0.69 1.85 -15.93
C GLU A 50 -1.22 0.42 -15.97
N LEU A 51 -2.38 0.18 -15.35
CA LEU A 51 -3.02 -1.15 -15.32
C LEU A 51 -3.46 -1.61 -16.71
N GLU A 52 -3.99 -0.72 -17.54
CA GLU A 52 -4.34 -1.05 -18.92
C GLU A 52 -3.15 -1.55 -19.75
N ASN A 53 -1.95 -1.04 -19.48
CA ASN A 53 -0.72 -1.47 -20.16
C ASN A 53 -0.19 -2.81 -19.65
N ARG A 54 -0.68 -3.30 -18.51
CA ARG A 54 -0.22 -4.52 -17.82
C ARG A 54 -1.30 -5.57 -17.64
N ARG A 55 -2.38 -5.53 -18.43
CA ARG A 55 -3.53 -6.47 -18.33
C ARG A 55 -3.17 -7.96 -18.35
N SER A 56 -2.06 -8.32 -18.96
CA SER A 56 -1.58 -9.71 -19.02
C SER A 56 -0.74 -10.15 -17.82
N GLU A 57 -0.46 -9.26 -16.87
CA GLU A 57 0.37 -9.54 -15.69
C GLU A 57 -0.52 -9.67 -14.43
N PRO A 58 -0.17 -10.53 -13.47
CA PRO A 58 -0.82 -10.50 -12.17
C PRO A 58 -0.50 -9.19 -11.46
N TRP A 59 -1.52 -8.54 -10.89
CA TRP A 59 -1.33 -7.27 -10.19
C TRP A 59 -1.25 -7.47 -8.69
N LEU A 60 -0.37 -6.70 -8.05
CA LEU A 60 -0.38 -6.45 -6.63
C LEU A 60 -0.52 -4.95 -6.43
N LEU A 61 -1.74 -4.48 -6.19
CA LEU A 61 -1.94 -3.06 -5.89
C LEU A 61 -1.74 -2.85 -4.40
N ASP A 62 -0.91 -1.88 -4.02
CA ASP A 62 -0.69 -1.49 -2.62
C ASP A 62 -1.31 -0.11 -2.36
N GLY A 63 -2.37 -0.10 -1.56
CA GLY A 63 -3.02 1.13 -1.12
C GLY A 63 -3.79 1.86 -2.22
N PHE A 64 -4.22 1.12 -3.25
CA PHE A 64 -5.21 1.51 -4.25
C PHE A 64 -6.16 0.32 -4.47
N PRO A 65 -7.49 0.53 -4.50
CA PRO A 65 -8.20 1.81 -4.43
C PRO A 65 -8.38 2.31 -2.99
N ARG A 66 -8.26 3.62 -2.77
CA ARG A 66 -8.50 4.26 -1.46
C ARG A 66 -9.93 4.74 -1.28
N THR A 67 -10.59 5.13 -2.37
CA THR A 67 -11.94 5.70 -2.36
C THR A 67 -12.91 4.81 -3.11
N LEU A 68 -14.21 4.95 -2.84
CA LEU A 68 -15.23 4.19 -3.57
C LEU A 68 -15.19 4.45 -5.08
N VAL A 69 -14.98 5.70 -5.49
CA VAL A 69 -14.85 6.09 -6.91
C VAL A 69 -13.66 5.40 -7.58
N GLN A 70 -12.55 5.23 -6.86
CA GLN A 70 -11.40 4.47 -7.35
C GLN A 70 -11.71 2.98 -7.49
N ALA A 71 -12.45 2.41 -6.53
CA ALA A 71 -12.89 1.01 -6.59
C ALA A 71 -13.82 0.76 -7.78
N GLU A 72 -14.82 1.61 -7.96
CA GLU A 72 -15.73 1.56 -9.12
C GLU A 72 -15.01 1.74 -10.46
N ALA A 73 -13.93 2.54 -10.50
CA ALA A 73 -13.11 2.68 -11.71
C ALA A 73 -12.31 1.40 -11.99
N LEU A 74 -11.72 0.80 -10.96
CA LEU A 74 -10.94 -0.42 -11.06
C LEU A 74 -11.80 -1.62 -11.49
N ASP A 75 -13.02 -1.72 -10.98
CA ASP A 75 -13.99 -2.76 -11.32
C ASP A 75 -14.36 -2.79 -12.81
N LYS A 76 -14.15 -1.69 -13.54
CA LYS A 76 -14.42 -1.63 -14.99
C LYS A 76 -13.35 -2.32 -15.82
N ILE A 77 -12.16 -2.49 -15.27
CA ILE A 77 -11.01 -3.03 -16.00
C ILE A 77 -10.57 -4.39 -15.50
N CYS A 78 -11.03 -4.82 -14.32
CA CYS A 78 -10.67 -6.07 -13.69
C CYS A 78 -11.72 -6.52 -12.68
N GLU A 79 -11.94 -7.84 -12.60
CA GLU A 79 -12.59 -8.48 -11.45
C GLU A 79 -11.53 -8.90 -10.41
N LEU A 80 -11.70 -8.43 -9.17
CA LEU A 80 -10.70 -8.63 -8.12
C LEU A 80 -10.89 -9.97 -7.41
N ASP A 81 -9.82 -10.76 -7.33
CA ASP A 81 -9.82 -12.10 -6.76
C ASP A 81 -9.59 -12.14 -5.25
N LEU A 82 -8.90 -11.13 -4.73
CA LEU A 82 -8.42 -11.08 -3.36
C LEU A 82 -8.23 -9.62 -2.93
N VAL A 83 -8.82 -9.26 -1.80
CA VAL A 83 -8.57 -7.99 -1.10
C VAL A 83 -8.15 -8.32 0.32
N ILE A 84 -6.95 -7.92 0.73
CA ILE A 84 -6.51 -8.09 2.12
C ILE A 84 -6.63 -6.76 2.85
N THR A 85 -7.15 -6.74 4.06
CA THR A 85 -7.12 -5.55 4.93
C THR A 85 -6.47 -5.89 6.28
N LEU A 86 -5.57 -5.02 6.73
CA LEU A 86 -4.87 -5.16 8.01
C LEU A 86 -5.52 -4.26 9.06
N ASN A 87 -6.43 -4.84 9.84
CA ASN A 87 -7.12 -4.15 10.92
C ASN A 87 -6.30 -4.20 12.21
N ILE A 88 -5.32 -3.29 12.29
CA ILE A 88 -4.45 -3.14 13.45
C ILE A 88 -5.05 -2.09 14.40
N PRO A 89 -5.08 -2.34 15.73
CA PRO A 89 -5.58 -1.36 16.69
C PRO A 89 -4.88 0.01 16.58
N PHE A 90 -5.67 1.06 16.76
CA PHE A 90 -5.20 2.45 16.63
C PHE A 90 -3.99 2.76 17.51
N GLU A 91 -4.01 2.36 18.78
CA GLU A 91 -2.90 2.59 19.71
C GLU A 91 -1.62 1.89 19.25
N THR A 92 -1.74 0.66 18.72
CA THR A 92 -0.60 -0.07 18.16
C THR A 92 -0.02 0.65 16.94
N LEU A 93 -0.86 1.19 16.05
CA LEU A 93 -0.39 1.98 14.91
C LEU A 93 0.29 3.28 15.33
N LYS A 94 -0.26 3.96 16.34
CA LYS A 94 0.30 5.18 16.91
C LYS A 94 1.70 4.93 17.48
N ASP A 95 1.83 3.89 18.30
CA ASP A 95 3.11 3.52 18.92
C ASP A 95 4.14 3.12 17.85
N ARG A 96 3.74 2.32 16.86
CA ARG A 96 4.60 1.93 15.73
C ARG A 96 5.11 3.12 14.92
N LEU A 97 4.25 4.10 14.64
CA LEU A 97 4.63 5.29 13.87
C LEU A 97 5.54 6.22 14.70
N SER A 98 5.28 6.36 16.00
CA SER A 98 6.14 7.18 16.88
C SER A 98 7.58 6.67 17.00
N ARG A 99 7.80 5.37 16.76
CA ARG A 99 9.11 4.70 16.81
C ARG A 99 9.72 4.47 15.43
N ARG A 100 9.11 5.03 14.38
CA ARG A 100 9.58 4.92 13.01
C ARG A 100 10.70 5.92 12.76
N TRP A 101 11.74 5.46 12.07
CA TRP A 101 12.86 6.25 11.59
C TRP A 101 13.08 5.92 10.11
N ILE A 102 13.51 6.90 9.33
CA ILE A 102 13.67 6.76 7.89
C ILE A 102 15.01 7.33 7.49
N HIS A 103 15.72 6.63 6.61
CA HIS A 103 16.85 7.20 5.90
C HIS A 103 16.34 8.00 4.69
N PRO A 104 16.49 9.35 4.65
CA PRO A 104 15.84 10.18 3.62
C PRO A 104 16.18 9.80 2.18
N HIS A 105 17.43 9.44 1.91
CA HIS A 105 17.91 9.22 0.56
C HIS A 105 17.53 7.85 0.00
N SER A 106 17.51 6.81 0.83
CA SER A 106 17.18 5.45 0.39
C SER A 106 15.72 5.08 0.61
N GLY A 107 15.01 5.80 1.49
CA GLY A 107 13.68 5.41 1.95
C GLY A 107 13.66 4.18 2.88
N ARG A 108 14.83 3.66 3.30
CA ARG A 108 14.89 2.55 4.27
C ARG A 108 14.19 2.98 5.56
N VAL A 109 13.38 2.07 6.09
CA VAL A 109 12.57 2.31 7.28
C VAL A 109 13.06 1.42 8.42
N TYR A 110 13.24 2.05 9.57
CA TYR A 110 13.63 1.44 10.82
C TYR A 110 12.53 1.65 11.86
N ASN A 111 12.37 0.68 12.75
CA ASN A 111 11.50 0.76 13.90
C ASN A 111 12.24 0.18 15.10
N LEU A 112 12.31 0.95 16.19
CA LEU A 112 13.11 0.61 17.36
C LEU A 112 12.72 -0.72 18.04
N ASP A 113 11.51 -1.23 17.81
CA ASP A 113 11.04 -2.47 18.44
C ASP A 113 11.21 -3.71 17.55
N PHE A 114 11.08 -3.55 16.22
CA PHE A 114 10.99 -4.68 15.29
C PHE A 114 12.21 -4.80 14.36
N ASN A 115 12.76 -3.68 13.88
CA ASN A 115 14.01 -3.65 13.11
C ASN A 115 14.86 -2.44 13.54
N PRO A 116 15.39 -2.44 14.77
CA PRO A 116 16.24 -1.35 15.21
C PRO A 116 17.47 -1.26 14.30
N PRO A 117 17.96 -0.05 13.99
CA PRO A 117 19.25 0.08 13.33
C PRO A 117 20.35 -0.48 14.24
N HIS A 118 21.45 -0.94 13.65
CA HIS A 118 22.62 -1.42 14.38
C HIS A 118 23.18 -0.35 15.33
N VAL A 119 23.12 0.92 14.91
CA VAL A 119 23.48 2.08 15.73
C VAL A 119 22.29 3.04 15.76
N HIS A 120 21.89 3.47 16.97
CA HIS A 120 20.72 4.34 17.13
C HIS A 120 20.86 5.64 16.32
N GLY A 121 19.86 5.93 15.49
CA GLY A 121 19.81 7.13 14.66
C GLY A 121 20.68 7.10 13.41
N ILE A 122 21.26 5.95 13.04
CA ILE A 122 22.18 5.81 11.90
C ILE A 122 21.70 4.70 10.95
N ASP A 123 21.80 4.94 9.65
CA ASP A 123 21.49 3.95 8.61
C ASP A 123 22.57 2.85 8.53
N ASP A 124 22.14 1.60 8.50
CA ASP A 124 23.05 0.44 8.56
C ASP A 124 23.94 0.28 7.32
N ILE A 125 23.56 0.85 6.18
CA ILE A 125 24.27 0.68 4.90
C ILE A 125 25.19 1.88 4.65
N THR A 126 24.68 3.10 4.84
CA THR A 126 25.43 4.32 4.49
C THR A 126 26.12 4.97 5.67
N GLY A 127 25.71 4.67 6.91
CA GLY A 127 26.19 5.37 8.11
C GLY A 127 25.65 6.79 8.24
N GLU A 128 24.67 7.17 7.43
CA GLU A 128 24.06 8.50 7.43
C GLU A 128 22.97 8.63 8.51
N PRO A 129 22.65 9.86 8.97
CA PRO A 129 21.61 10.07 9.98
C PRO A 129 20.22 9.65 9.51
N LEU A 130 19.50 8.97 10.39
CA LEU A 130 18.07 8.72 10.26
C LEU A 130 17.27 9.92 10.76
N VAL A 131 16.06 10.10 10.22
CA VAL A 131 15.13 11.14 10.66
C VAL A 131 13.77 10.56 11.00
N GLN A 132 13.04 11.24 11.89
CA GLN A 132 11.61 11.04 12.06
C GLN A 132 10.87 12.09 11.24
N GLN A 133 9.84 11.68 10.49
CA GLN A 133 9.03 12.61 9.72
C GLN A 133 8.09 13.38 10.65
N GLU A 134 7.80 14.65 10.34
CA GLU A 134 6.82 15.42 11.11
C GLU A 134 5.43 14.77 11.13
N ASP A 135 5.08 14.07 10.04
CA ASP A 135 3.85 13.31 9.88
C ASP A 135 3.73 12.09 10.81
N ASP A 136 4.83 11.66 11.42
CA ASP A 136 4.86 10.54 12.37
C ASP A 136 4.62 11.02 13.83
N LYS A 137 4.40 12.32 14.06
CA LYS A 137 3.98 12.87 15.37
C LYS A 137 2.58 12.35 15.76
N PRO A 138 2.31 12.08 17.06
CA PRO A 138 1.06 11.45 17.51
C PRO A 138 -0.22 12.13 17.00
N GLU A 139 -0.26 13.46 16.96
CA GLU A 139 -1.42 14.24 16.52
C GLU A 139 -1.67 14.09 15.02
N ALA A 140 -0.60 14.15 14.22
CA ALA A 140 -0.64 13.99 12.77
C ALA A 140 -1.07 12.56 12.39
N VAL A 141 -0.52 11.57 13.09
CA VAL A 141 -0.89 10.16 12.96
C VAL A 141 -2.37 9.95 13.28
N ALA A 142 -2.85 10.52 14.39
CA ALA A 142 -4.25 10.40 14.79
C ALA A 142 -5.21 10.99 13.75
N ALA A 143 -4.89 12.18 13.24
CA ALA A 143 -5.68 12.83 12.18
C ALA A 143 -5.71 11.98 10.90
N ARG A 144 -4.54 11.48 10.47
CA ARG A 144 -4.39 10.66 9.27
C ARG A 144 -5.15 9.33 9.36
N LEU A 145 -5.11 8.66 10.52
CA LEU A 145 -5.81 7.40 10.72
C LEU A 145 -7.33 7.58 10.75
N ARG A 146 -7.84 8.67 11.33
CA ARG A 146 -9.28 9.00 11.28
C ARG A 146 -9.74 9.21 9.84
N GLN A 147 -9.04 10.07 9.09
CA GLN A 147 -9.36 10.33 7.69
C GLN A 147 -9.31 9.05 6.84
N TYR A 148 -8.30 8.20 7.06
CA TYR A 148 -8.22 6.91 6.37
C TYR A 148 -9.43 6.03 6.66
N LYS A 149 -9.85 5.92 7.93
CA LYS A 149 -10.99 5.08 8.32
C LYS A 149 -12.28 5.52 7.63
N ASP A 150 -12.56 6.82 7.57
CA ASP A 150 -13.78 7.35 6.97
C ASP A 150 -13.82 7.09 5.45
N VAL A 151 -12.68 7.20 4.78
CA VAL A 151 -12.57 7.03 3.33
C VAL A 151 -12.47 5.55 2.92
N ALA A 152 -11.80 4.72 3.72
CA ALA A 152 -11.61 3.30 3.43
C ALA A 152 -12.84 2.45 3.78
N LYS A 153 -13.66 2.86 4.76
CA LYS A 153 -14.82 2.08 5.21
C LYS A 153 -15.77 1.68 4.06
N PRO A 154 -16.19 2.59 3.16
CA PRO A 154 -17.02 2.22 2.01
C PRO A 154 -16.36 1.20 1.07
N VAL A 155 -15.04 1.28 0.88
CA VAL A 155 -14.28 0.35 0.03
C VAL A 155 -14.22 -1.04 0.67
N ILE A 156 -13.95 -1.10 1.97
CA ILE A 156 -13.95 -2.34 2.75
C ILE A 156 -15.34 -2.98 2.71
N GLU A 157 -16.41 -2.22 2.90
CA GLU A 157 -17.79 -2.72 2.85
C GLU A 157 -18.17 -3.27 1.47
N LEU A 158 -17.73 -2.60 0.39
CA LEU A 158 -17.91 -3.06 -0.99
C LEU A 158 -17.27 -4.42 -1.23
N TYR A 159 -15.98 -4.59 -0.90
CA TYR A 159 -15.30 -5.87 -1.14
C TYR A 159 -15.70 -6.97 -0.17
N LYS A 160 -16.17 -6.58 1.03
CA LYS A 160 -16.80 -7.52 1.96
C LYS A 160 -18.09 -8.10 1.40
N SER A 161 -18.96 -7.29 0.81
CA SER A 161 -20.23 -7.78 0.25
C SER A 161 -20.03 -8.71 -0.96
N ARG A 162 -18.89 -8.57 -1.66
CA ARG A 162 -18.48 -9.44 -2.77
C ARG A 162 -17.79 -10.73 -2.34
N GLY A 163 -17.47 -10.91 -1.06
CA GLY A 163 -16.85 -12.12 -0.55
C GLY A 163 -15.38 -12.31 -0.91
N VAL A 164 -14.70 -11.26 -1.39
CA VAL A 164 -13.27 -11.28 -1.77
C VAL A 164 -12.36 -10.63 -0.71
N LEU A 165 -12.96 -10.05 0.33
CA LEU A 165 -12.23 -9.41 1.43
C LEU A 165 -11.78 -10.41 2.50
N HIS A 166 -10.48 -10.42 2.76
CA HIS A 166 -9.83 -11.09 3.87
C HIS A 166 -9.29 -10.05 4.86
N GLN A 167 -9.77 -10.10 6.10
CA GLN A 167 -9.35 -9.17 7.14
C GLN A 167 -8.45 -9.89 8.15
N PHE A 168 -7.20 -9.42 8.27
CA PHE A 168 -6.35 -9.74 9.41
C PHE A 168 -6.64 -8.78 10.56
N SER A 169 -6.81 -9.30 11.77
CA SER A 169 -6.87 -8.48 12.99
C SER A 169 -5.83 -8.97 13.99
N GLY A 170 -4.98 -8.05 14.46
CA GLY A 170 -3.91 -8.38 15.40
C GLY A 170 -2.98 -7.21 15.67
N THR A 171 -2.01 -7.41 16.54
CA THR A 171 -1.05 -6.36 16.99
C THR A 171 0.41 -6.73 16.73
N GLU A 172 0.66 -7.89 16.10
CA GLU A 172 1.97 -8.51 16.01
C GLU A 172 2.36 -8.71 14.53
N THR A 173 3.41 -8.04 14.06
CA THR A 173 3.81 -8.07 12.65
C THR A 173 4.27 -9.45 12.18
N ASN A 174 4.91 -10.24 13.06
CA ASN A 174 5.30 -11.62 12.80
C ASN A 174 4.10 -12.58 12.59
N LYS A 175 2.87 -12.18 12.95
CA LYS A 175 1.64 -12.93 12.64
C LYS A 175 0.95 -12.46 11.36
N ILE A 176 1.18 -11.21 10.94
CA ILE A 176 0.65 -10.65 9.69
C ILE A 176 1.24 -11.41 8.50
N TRP A 177 2.56 -11.55 8.45
CA TRP A 177 3.23 -12.16 7.29
C TRP A 177 2.79 -13.61 7.03
N PRO A 178 2.78 -14.55 8.01
CA PRO A 178 2.30 -15.90 7.78
C PRO A 178 0.85 -15.95 7.27
N TYR A 179 -0.03 -15.10 7.80
CA TYR A 179 -1.42 -15.01 7.35
C TYR A 179 -1.50 -14.58 5.88
N VAL A 180 -0.82 -13.49 5.53
CA VAL A 180 -0.78 -12.97 4.15
C VAL A 180 -0.17 -14.01 3.22
N TYR A 181 0.96 -14.61 3.60
CA TYR A 181 1.64 -15.65 2.84
C TYR A 181 0.71 -16.84 2.53
N THR A 182 -0.04 -17.33 3.52
CA THR A 182 -1.00 -18.43 3.30
C THR A 182 -2.06 -18.05 2.27
N LEU A 183 -2.63 -16.84 2.35
CA LEU A 183 -3.63 -16.37 1.37
C LEU A 183 -3.05 -16.34 -0.05
N PHE A 184 -1.84 -15.82 -0.21
CA PHE A 184 -1.16 -15.80 -1.51
C PHE A 184 -0.82 -17.20 -2.01
N SER A 185 -0.32 -18.08 -1.15
CA SER A 185 0.07 -19.44 -1.54
C SER A 185 -1.09 -20.29 -2.08
N ASN A 186 -2.33 -19.95 -1.70
CA ASN A 186 -3.55 -20.59 -2.23
C ASN A 186 -3.93 -20.08 -3.62
N LYS A 187 -3.38 -18.94 -4.06
CA LYS A 187 -3.71 -18.27 -5.32
C LYS A 187 -2.57 -18.32 -6.34
N ILE A 188 -1.33 -18.24 -5.87
CA ILE A 188 -0.12 -18.15 -6.69
C ILE A 188 0.93 -19.10 -6.11
N THR A 189 1.56 -19.90 -6.97
CA THR A 189 2.63 -20.81 -6.58
C THR A 189 3.83 -20.02 -6.04
N PRO A 190 4.25 -20.23 -4.78
CA PRO A 190 5.42 -19.58 -4.23
C PRO A 190 6.67 -19.95 -5.02
N ILE A 191 7.59 -18.99 -5.20
CA ILE A 191 8.92 -19.28 -5.74
C ILE A 191 9.64 -20.16 -4.72
N GLN A 192 9.95 -21.40 -5.12
CA GLN A 192 10.82 -22.27 -4.33
C GLN A 192 12.25 -21.76 -4.47
N SER A 193 12.81 -21.15 -3.42
CA SER A 193 14.25 -20.89 -3.41
C SER A 193 14.99 -22.21 -3.14
N LYS A 194 16.07 -22.46 -3.89
CA LYS A 194 17.05 -23.51 -3.56
C LYS A 194 17.95 -23.14 -2.36
N GLU A 195 17.70 -22.01 -1.72
CA GLU A 195 18.51 -21.45 -0.63
C GLU A 195 17.59 -21.01 0.52
N ALA A 196 16.94 -21.98 1.15
CA ALA A 196 16.23 -21.79 2.42
C ALA A 196 16.66 -22.90 3.39
N TYR A 197 17.93 -22.86 3.78
CA TYR A 197 18.49 -23.45 5.00
C TYR A 197 19.58 -22.52 5.52
#